data_AF-A0A2J6IEX9-F1
#
_entry.id   AF-A0A2J6IEX9-F1
#
_cell.length_a   1.000
_cell.length_b   1.000
_cell.length_c   1.000
_cell.angle_alpha   90.00
_cell.angle_beta   90.00
_cell.angle_gamma   90.00
#
_symmetry.space_group_name_H-M   'P 1'
#
loop_
_entity.id
_entity.type
_entity.pdbx_description
1 polymer ?
#
loop_
_entity_poly.entity_id
_entity_poly.type
_entity_poly.pdbx_seq_one_letter_code
_entity_poly.pdbx_strand_id
1 'polypeptide(L)'
;MKRVISLILTMLVVLSINVSAQEDGKKDNKGYVFTEEIEIPHTAVRNQYRSGTCWSFSGLAFVEAELLRETGKLFDLSEMFCVYHTYSDKADKYVRTAGNLNFGAGAEFTDVFRVINNYGIVPEGVYSGLEYGTEMHTHGELDVLLKSYVDAILKNKNRKLTPVWHEGFDKVLGTYLGELPETFTYEGVEYTPASFR
;
A
#
# COMPACT_ATOMS: atom_id res chain seq x y z
N MET A 1 9.24 -73.52 30.49
CA MET A 1 8.09 -72.77 29.94
C MET A 1 8.28 -71.25 29.95
N LYS A 2 8.59 -70.58 31.08
CA LYS A 2 8.75 -69.12 31.13
C LYS A 2 9.79 -68.52 30.14
N ARG A 3 10.93 -69.19 29.92
CA ARG A 3 11.95 -68.76 28.94
C ARG A 3 11.51 -68.92 27.48
N VAL A 4 10.70 -69.94 27.18
CA VAL A 4 10.16 -70.19 25.84
C VAL A 4 9.07 -69.16 25.51
N ILE A 5 8.21 -68.84 26.49
CA ILE A 5 7.20 -67.79 26.37
C ILE A 5 7.87 -66.42 26.17
N SER A 6 8.96 -66.14 26.88
CA SER A 6 9.74 -64.91 26.71
C SER A 6 10.33 -64.78 25.31
N LEU A 7 10.93 -65.85 24.76
CA LEU A 7 11.50 -65.86 23.42
C LEU A 7 10.44 -65.68 22.32
N ILE A 8 9.26 -66.29 22.49
CA ILE A 8 8.14 -66.14 21.56
C ILE A 8 7.60 -64.70 21.59
N LEU A 9 7.50 -64.09 22.79
CA LEU A 9 7.06 -62.71 22.93
C LEU A 9 8.05 -61.71 22.33
N THR A 10 9.36 -61.94 22.47
CA THR A 10 10.40 -61.11 21.83
C THR A 10 10.35 -61.24 20.31
N MET A 11 10.10 -62.44 19.77
CA MET A 11 9.97 -62.67 18.33
C MET A 11 8.72 -62.00 17.73
N LEU A 12 7.61 -61.98 18.46
CA LEU A 12 6.38 -61.26 18.06
C LEU A 12 6.55 -59.74 18.03
N VAL A 13 7.33 -59.17 18.96
CA VAL A 13 7.65 -57.73 18.98
C VAL A 13 8.56 -57.36 17.80
N VAL A 14 9.51 -58.22 17.42
CA VAL A 14 10.40 -57.98 16.26
C VAL A 14 9.67 -58.12 14.92
N LEU A 15 8.62 -58.95 14.82
CA LEU A 15 7.78 -59.00 13.61
C LEU A 15 6.84 -57.78 13.46
N SER A 16 6.52 -57.09 14.56
CA SER A 16 5.59 -55.95 14.57
C SER A 16 6.23 -54.63 14.11
N ILE A 17 7.55 -54.62 13.84
CA ILE A 17 8.28 -53.42 13.40
C ILE A 17 8.30 -53.25 11.87
N ASN A 18 7.63 -54.13 11.11
CA ASN A 18 7.32 -53.87 9.70
C ASN A 18 6.07 -52.99 9.58
N VAL A 19 6.06 -51.85 10.28
CA VAL A 19 5.26 -50.71 9.84
C VAL A 19 5.86 -50.33 8.51
N SER A 20 5.19 -50.70 7.42
CA SER A 20 5.40 -50.05 6.14
C SER A 20 5.26 -48.56 6.41
N ALA A 21 6.39 -47.87 6.46
CA ALA A 21 6.43 -46.43 6.30
C ALA A 21 5.52 -46.14 5.11
N GLN A 22 4.54 -45.26 5.32
CA GLN A 22 3.63 -44.81 4.29
C GLN A 22 4.43 -44.73 2.99
N GLU A 23 4.03 -45.46 1.95
CA GLU A 23 4.40 -45.04 0.63
C GLU A 23 3.94 -43.58 0.61
N ASP A 24 4.91 -42.66 0.64
CA ASP A 24 4.72 -41.29 0.20
C ASP A 24 4.32 -41.47 -1.27
N GLY A 25 3.05 -41.81 -1.47
CA GLY A 25 2.38 -41.67 -2.74
C GLY A 25 2.61 -40.22 -3.03
N LYS A 26 3.59 -39.96 -3.90
CA LYS A 26 3.83 -38.66 -4.50
C LYS A 26 2.47 -38.26 -5.00
N LYS A 27 1.76 -37.47 -4.19
CA LYS A 27 0.63 -36.71 -4.66
C LYS A 27 1.29 -35.86 -5.72
N ASP A 28 1.03 -36.21 -6.98
CA ASP A 28 1.25 -35.30 -8.09
C ASP A 28 0.57 -34.00 -7.63
N ASN A 29 1.36 -33.07 -7.12
CA ASN A 29 0.92 -31.73 -6.77
C ASN A 29 0.71 -31.06 -8.12
N LYS A 30 -0.36 -31.45 -8.81
CA LYS A 30 -0.87 -30.74 -9.98
C LYS A 30 -1.46 -29.45 -9.42
N GLY A 31 -0.55 -28.50 -9.17
CA GLY A 31 -0.92 -27.12 -8.92
C GLY A 31 -1.63 -26.54 -10.14
N TYR A 32 -2.04 -25.29 -10.03
CA TYR A 32 -2.65 -24.59 -11.16
C TYR A 32 -1.63 -24.38 -12.27
N VAL A 33 -2.01 -24.74 -13.50
CA VAL A 33 -1.29 -24.40 -14.73
C VAL A 33 -2.15 -23.39 -15.46
N PHE A 34 -1.65 -22.16 -15.58
CA PHE A 34 -2.30 -21.09 -16.31
C PHE A 34 -1.69 -20.99 -17.72
N THR A 35 -2.54 -20.79 -18.71
CA THR A 35 -2.12 -20.48 -20.09
C THR A 35 -2.64 -19.09 -20.40
N GLU A 36 -1.73 -18.22 -20.79
CA GLU A 36 -2.07 -16.86 -21.20
C GLU A 36 -2.74 -16.91 -22.58
N GLU A 37 -3.95 -16.36 -22.68
CA GLU A 37 -4.62 -16.16 -23.97
C GLU A 37 -4.33 -14.76 -24.53
N ILE A 38 -4.27 -13.76 -23.66
CA ILE A 38 -4.03 -12.35 -23.99
C ILE A 38 -3.27 -11.70 -22.83
N GLU A 39 -2.16 -11.02 -23.14
CA GLU A 39 -1.45 -10.13 -22.22
C GLU A 39 -1.68 -8.67 -22.61
N ILE A 40 -2.02 -7.83 -21.64
CA ILE A 40 -2.10 -6.38 -21.83
C ILE A 40 -0.80 -5.75 -21.28
N PRO A 41 -0.13 -4.87 -22.05
CA PRO A 41 1.05 -4.16 -21.56
C PRO A 41 0.77 -3.42 -20.24
N HIS A 42 1.68 -3.56 -19.28
CA HIS A 42 1.59 -2.96 -17.96
C HIS A 42 2.99 -2.54 -17.46
N THR A 43 3.04 -1.65 -16.47
CA THR A 43 4.28 -1.24 -15.81
C THR A 43 4.73 -2.30 -14.78
N ALA A 44 5.93 -2.08 -14.20
CA ALA A 44 6.49 -3.00 -13.23
C ALA A 44 5.58 -3.15 -11.99
N VAL A 45 5.58 -4.34 -11.38
CA VAL A 45 4.83 -4.62 -10.15
C VAL A 45 5.38 -3.77 -9.00
N ARG A 46 4.50 -2.97 -8.39
CA ARG A 46 4.81 -2.10 -7.24
C ARG A 46 4.51 -2.78 -5.91
N ASN A 47 5.07 -2.22 -4.82
CA ASN A 47 4.91 -2.76 -3.47
C ASN A 47 4.57 -1.65 -2.45
N GLN A 48 3.29 -1.53 -2.11
CA GLN A 48 2.81 -0.60 -1.07
C GLN A 48 3.32 -0.93 0.35
N TYR A 49 3.88 -2.12 0.55
CA TYR A 49 4.36 -2.66 1.81
C TYR A 49 3.36 -2.48 2.97
N ARG A 50 3.79 -1.96 4.12
CA ARG A 50 3.01 -1.84 5.36
C ARG A 50 2.26 -0.51 5.40
N SER A 51 1.51 -0.22 4.34
CA SER A 51 0.65 0.95 4.22
C SER A 51 -0.71 0.60 3.61
N GLY A 52 -1.78 1.30 4.02
CA GLY A 52 -3.15 1.08 3.53
C GLY A 52 -3.48 1.82 2.23
N THR A 53 -2.53 1.89 1.30
CA THR A 53 -2.54 2.82 0.14
C THR A 53 -2.81 2.12 -1.19
N CYS A 54 -3.31 0.89 -1.19
CA CYS A 54 -3.57 0.08 -2.39
C CYS A 54 -4.35 0.84 -3.47
N TRP A 55 -5.30 1.68 -3.07
CA TRP A 55 -6.10 2.52 -3.95
C TRP A 55 -5.25 3.48 -4.80
N SER A 56 -4.15 4.01 -4.25
CA SER A 56 -3.20 4.87 -4.95
C SER A 56 -2.35 4.04 -5.92
N PHE A 57 -1.75 2.96 -5.43
CA PHE A 57 -0.94 2.03 -6.24
C PHE A 57 -1.72 1.42 -7.41
N SER A 58 -2.92 0.88 -7.16
CA SER A 58 -3.76 0.33 -8.23
C SER A 58 -4.31 1.41 -9.16
N GLY A 59 -4.56 2.62 -8.63
CA GLY A 59 -5.04 3.75 -9.39
C GLY A 59 -4.00 4.24 -10.38
N LEU A 60 -2.78 4.46 -9.93
CA LEU A 60 -1.68 4.86 -10.79
C LEU A 60 -1.22 3.75 -11.72
N ALA A 61 -1.21 2.48 -11.30
CA ALA A 61 -0.94 1.37 -12.22
C ALA A 61 -1.92 1.35 -13.42
N PHE A 62 -3.19 1.68 -13.19
CA PHE A 62 -4.15 1.83 -14.29
C PHE A 62 -3.83 3.06 -15.17
N VAL A 63 -3.54 4.21 -14.56
CA VAL A 63 -3.17 5.43 -15.31
C VAL A 63 -1.91 5.20 -16.16
N GLU A 64 -0.89 4.57 -15.59
CA GLU A 64 0.36 4.23 -16.28
C GLU A 64 0.13 3.24 -17.43
N ALA A 65 -0.73 2.25 -17.25
CA ALA A 65 -1.11 1.33 -18.33
C ALA A 65 -1.82 2.06 -19.48
N GLU A 66 -2.69 3.02 -19.17
CA GLU A 66 -3.35 3.85 -20.20
C GLU A 66 -2.37 4.81 -20.88
N LEU A 67 -1.42 5.39 -20.14
CA LEU A 67 -0.34 6.20 -20.71
C LEU A 67 0.53 5.36 -21.64
N LEU A 68 0.86 4.13 -21.26
CA LEU A 68 1.59 3.18 -22.11
C LEU A 68 0.78 2.84 -23.36
N ARG A 69 -0.53 2.60 -23.22
CA ARG A 69 -1.44 2.28 -24.34
C ARG A 69 -1.54 3.43 -25.36
N GLU A 70 -1.64 4.67 -24.88
CA GLU A 70 -1.84 5.85 -25.74
C GLU A 70 -0.52 6.42 -26.30
N THR A 71 0.57 6.38 -25.52
CA THR A 71 1.81 7.08 -25.88
C THR A 71 2.98 6.15 -26.21
N GLY A 72 2.88 4.87 -25.84
CA GLY A 72 3.99 3.93 -25.92
C GLY A 72 5.14 4.21 -24.94
N LYS A 73 4.98 5.17 -24.02
CA LYS A 73 5.98 5.53 -23.01
C LYS A 73 5.64 4.93 -21.66
N LEU A 74 6.67 4.56 -20.91
CA LEU A 74 6.56 4.16 -19.52
C LEU A 74 6.66 5.39 -18.62
N PHE A 75 5.78 5.46 -17.64
CA PHE A 75 5.81 6.45 -16.58
C PHE A 75 5.90 5.73 -15.23
N ASP A 76 6.55 6.40 -14.29
CA ASP A 76 6.62 6.00 -12.89
C ASP A 76 6.08 7.17 -12.07
N LEU A 77 4.80 7.11 -11.71
CA LEU A 77 4.08 8.20 -11.06
C LEU A 77 4.05 8.02 -9.55
N SER A 78 4.19 9.11 -8.81
CA SER A 78 4.25 9.06 -7.35
C SER A 78 2.92 8.71 -6.71
N GLU A 79 2.81 7.51 -6.13
CA GLU A 79 1.66 7.14 -5.30
C GLU A 79 1.54 8.03 -4.06
N MET A 80 2.67 8.45 -3.50
CA MET A 80 2.69 9.23 -2.27
C MET A 80 2.19 10.66 -2.48
N PHE A 81 2.34 11.22 -3.68
CA PHE A 81 1.73 12.50 -4.05
C PHE A 81 0.19 12.42 -3.95
N CYS A 82 -0.39 11.34 -4.47
CA CYS A 82 -1.82 11.06 -4.34
C CYS A 82 -2.25 10.80 -2.89
N VAL A 83 -1.45 10.06 -2.13
CA VAL A 83 -1.72 9.77 -0.71
C VAL A 83 -1.71 11.04 0.13
N TYR A 84 -0.70 11.91 -0.04
CA TYR A 84 -0.59 13.18 0.67
C TYR A 84 -1.85 14.03 0.50
N HIS A 85 -2.19 14.34 -0.76
CA HIS A 85 -3.34 15.22 -1.05
C HIS A 85 -4.65 14.59 -0.57
N THR A 86 -4.82 13.29 -0.74
CA THR A 86 -6.02 12.60 -0.27
C THR A 86 -6.14 12.58 1.24
N TYR A 87 -5.03 12.43 1.98
CA TYR A 87 -5.06 12.48 3.45
C TYR A 87 -5.39 13.89 3.95
N SER A 88 -4.79 14.92 3.34
CA SER A 88 -5.07 16.32 3.66
C SER A 88 -6.55 16.68 3.41
N ASP A 89 -7.08 16.35 2.23
CA ASP A 89 -8.49 16.61 1.88
C ASP A 89 -9.47 15.83 2.77
N LYS A 90 -9.12 14.58 3.08
CA LYS A 90 -9.91 13.73 3.98
C LYS A 90 -9.95 14.31 5.40
N ALA A 91 -8.90 14.99 5.85
CA ALA A 91 -8.87 15.63 7.17
C ALA A 91 -9.86 16.79 7.24
N ASP A 92 -9.86 17.67 6.23
CA ASP A 92 -10.84 18.75 6.12
C ASP A 92 -12.28 18.21 6.08
N LYS A 93 -12.54 17.19 5.25
CA LYS A 93 -13.86 16.55 5.15
C LYS A 93 -14.30 15.88 6.46
N TYR A 94 -13.41 15.19 7.16
CA TYR A 94 -13.69 14.54 8.43
C TYR A 94 -14.04 15.58 9.51
N VAL A 95 -13.29 16.67 9.59
CA VAL A 95 -13.58 17.76 10.53
C VAL A 95 -14.91 18.45 10.20
N ARG A 96 -15.18 18.73 8.92
CA ARG A 96 -16.46 19.33 8.47
C ARG A 96 -17.67 18.47 8.79
N THR A 97 -17.52 17.15 8.72
CA THR A 97 -18.59 16.18 9.04
C THR A 97 -18.66 15.86 10.52
N ALA A 98 -17.96 16.61 11.38
CA ALA A 98 -17.90 16.39 12.82
C ALA A 98 -17.50 14.96 13.21
N GLY A 99 -16.61 14.34 12.42
CA GLY A 99 -16.11 12.99 12.64
C GLY A 99 -17.03 11.85 12.19
N ASN A 100 -18.13 12.15 11.48
CA ASN A 100 -19.07 11.15 10.98
C ASN A 100 -18.62 10.49 9.65
N LEU A 101 -17.36 10.66 9.28
CA LEU A 101 -16.73 10.02 8.12
C LEU A 101 -15.65 9.05 8.61
N ASN A 102 -15.36 7.99 7.86
CA ASN A 102 -14.21 7.14 8.19
C ASN A 102 -12.89 7.87 7.95
N PHE A 103 -12.01 7.93 8.95
CA PHE A 103 -10.67 8.47 8.80
C PHE A 103 -9.62 7.37 9.02
N GLY A 104 -9.05 6.91 7.91
CA GLY A 104 -7.98 5.92 7.87
C GLY A 104 -7.26 5.93 6.53
N ALA A 105 -6.29 5.03 6.37
CA ALA A 105 -5.38 4.99 5.23
C ALA A 105 -6.06 4.71 3.87
N GLY A 106 -7.13 3.92 3.88
CA GLY A 106 -7.86 3.57 2.66
C GLY A 106 -8.58 4.77 2.03
N ALA A 107 -8.69 4.76 0.71
CA ALA A 107 -9.48 5.71 -0.08
C ALA A 107 -10.05 4.98 -1.31
N GLU A 108 -10.68 5.72 -2.22
CA GLU A 108 -11.25 5.15 -3.44
C GLU A 108 -10.27 5.26 -4.61
N PHE A 109 -10.40 4.35 -5.58
CA PHE A 109 -9.65 4.42 -6.84
C PHE A 109 -9.84 5.77 -7.56
N THR A 110 -11.03 6.35 -7.45
CA THR A 110 -11.39 7.65 -8.04
C THR A 110 -10.65 8.83 -7.40
N ASP A 111 -10.09 8.67 -6.18
CA ASP A 111 -9.32 9.73 -5.53
C ASP A 111 -8.03 10.06 -6.28
N VAL A 112 -7.43 9.10 -7.00
CA VAL A 112 -6.27 9.35 -7.86
C VAL A 112 -6.61 10.36 -8.96
N PHE A 113 -7.72 10.17 -9.67
CA PHE A 113 -8.16 11.10 -10.72
C PHE A 113 -8.52 12.48 -10.16
N ARG A 114 -9.10 12.50 -8.96
CA ARG A 114 -9.41 13.75 -8.25
C ARG A 114 -8.13 14.52 -7.90
N VAL A 115 -7.11 13.83 -7.40
CA VAL A 115 -5.80 14.43 -7.12
C VAL A 115 -5.19 14.96 -8.41
N ILE A 116 -5.10 14.10 -9.43
CA ILE A 116 -4.57 14.48 -10.75
C ILE A 116 -5.27 15.74 -11.23
N ASN A 117 -6.60 15.78 -11.20
CA ASN A 117 -7.34 16.93 -11.69
C ASN A 117 -7.14 18.23 -10.89
N ASN A 118 -7.02 18.14 -9.56
CA ASN A 118 -7.02 19.31 -8.69
C ASN A 118 -5.61 19.82 -8.35
N TYR A 119 -4.63 18.92 -8.30
CA TYR A 119 -3.28 19.18 -7.81
C TYR A 119 -2.21 18.83 -8.85
N GLY A 120 -2.55 18.06 -9.88
CA GLY A 120 -1.60 17.55 -10.86
C GLY A 120 -1.00 16.21 -10.44
N ILE A 121 0.18 15.90 -10.97
CA ILE A 121 0.91 14.67 -10.66
C ILE A 121 2.40 14.90 -10.81
N VAL A 122 3.21 14.05 -10.18
CA VAL A 122 4.68 14.09 -10.29
C VAL A 122 5.23 12.67 -10.49
N PRO A 123 6.42 12.54 -11.11
CA PRO A 123 7.13 11.26 -11.15
C PRO A 123 7.56 10.79 -9.76
N GLU A 124 7.65 9.49 -9.56
CA GLU A 124 8.12 8.86 -8.30
C GLU A 124 9.53 9.36 -7.90
N GLY A 125 10.42 9.55 -8.89
CA GLY A 125 11.77 10.10 -8.65
C GLY A 125 11.78 11.56 -8.15
N VAL A 126 10.67 12.28 -8.24
CA VAL A 126 10.52 13.65 -7.72
C VAL A 126 9.93 13.63 -6.31
N TYR A 127 9.05 12.69 -5.99
CA TYR A 127 8.39 12.60 -4.69
C TYR A 127 8.15 11.14 -4.30
N SER A 128 9.07 10.53 -3.56
CA SER A 128 8.94 9.12 -3.15
C SER A 128 8.10 8.92 -1.90
N GLY A 129 7.95 9.95 -1.07
CA GLY A 129 7.25 9.84 0.21
C GLY A 129 7.88 8.94 1.27
N LEU A 130 9.21 8.79 1.23
CA LEU A 130 9.98 7.96 2.15
C LEU A 130 10.93 8.77 3.08
N GLU A 131 10.45 9.88 3.64
CA GLU A 131 11.27 10.81 4.45
C GLU A 131 11.38 10.43 5.95
N TYR A 132 10.92 9.23 6.35
CA TYR A 132 10.93 8.75 7.74
C TYR A 132 11.93 7.61 8.00
N GLY A 133 12.92 7.42 7.13
CA GLY A 133 14.09 6.58 7.40
C GLY A 133 13.88 5.07 7.28
N THR A 134 12.82 4.62 6.60
CA THR A 134 12.59 3.21 6.27
C THR A 134 12.81 2.94 4.79
N GLU A 135 13.16 1.69 4.44
CA GLU A 135 13.34 1.29 3.04
C GLU A 135 12.03 1.20 2.23
N MET A 136 10.90 1.00 2.90
CA MET A 136 9.58 0.81 2.26
C MET A 136 8.46 1.39 3.13
N HIS A 137 7.33 1.69 2.49
CA HIS A 137 6.24 2.41 3.16
C HIS A 137 5.72 1.68 4.40
N THR A 138 5.87 2.32 5.56
CA THR A 138 5.45 1.77 6.86
C THR A 138 4.65 2.83 7.62
N HIS A 139 3.35 2.88 7.37
CA HIS A 139 2.50 4.01 7.80
C HIS A 139 1.76 3.79 9.11
N GLY A 140 2.03 2.70 9.84
CA GLY A 140 1.29 2.39 11.07
C GLY A 140 1.37 3.50 12.13
N GLU A 141 2.51 4.16 12.28
CA GLU A 141 2.66 5.33 13.17
C GLU A 141 1.90 6.55 12.62
N LEU A 142 2.12 6.86 11.34
CA LEU A 142 1.48 7.98 10.64
C LEU A 142 -0.05 7.89 10.73
N ASP A 143 -0.64 6.73 10.44
CA ASP A 143 -2.08 6.52 10.45
C ASP A 143 -2.70 6.85 11.82
N VAL A 144 -2.07 6.40 12.91
CA VAL A 144 -2.51 6.68 14.28
C VAL A 144 -2.36 8.16 14.62
N LEU A 145 -1.24 8.78 14.22
CA LEU A 145 -0.96 10.18 14.45
C LEU A 145 -2.00 11.08 13.76
N LEU A 146 -2.24 10.87 12.46
CA LEU A 146 -3.18 11.68 11.68
C LEU A 146 -4.62 11.55 12.22
N LYS A 147 -5.06 10.34 12.58
CA LYS A 147 -6.38 10.13 13.20
C LYS A 147 -6.48 10.87 14.54
N SER A 148 -5.46 10.76 15.37
CA SER A 148 -5.41 11.41 16.68
C SER A 148 -5.44 12.94 16.56
N TYR A 149 -4.77 13.47 15.54
CA TYR A 149 -4.76 14.90 15.22
C TYR A 149 -6.18 15.40 14.95
N VAL A 150 -6.88 14.82 13.97
CA VAL A 150 -8.22 15.29 13.59
C VAL A 150 -9.25 15.08 14.71
N ASP A 151 -9.11 14.03 15.52
CA ASP A 151 -9.95 13.84 16.71
C ASP A 151 -9.71 14.90 17.78
N ALA A 152 -8.48 15.36 17.95
CA ALA A 152 -8.17 16.46 18.87
C ALA A 152 -8.82 17.77 18.40
N ILE A 153 -8.84 18.02 17.08
CA ILE A 153 -9.52 19.17 16.49
C ILE A 153 -11.02 19.13 16.77
N LEU A 154 -11.66 17.96 16.69
CA LEU A 154 -13.09 17.81 17.01
C LEU A 154 -13.42 17.99 18.49
N LYS A 155 -12.48 17.67 19.40
CA LYS A 155 -12.63 17.87 20.85
C LYS A 155 -12.43 19.32 21.30
N ASN A 156 -12.14 20.23 20.37
CA ASN A 156 -11.88 21.63 20.63
C ASN A 156 -13.03 22.30 21.43
N LYS A 157 -12.73 22.73 22.65
CA LYS A 157 -13.70 23.39 23.54
C LYS A 157 -13.92 24.87 23.21
N ASN A 158 -13.10 25.46 22.34
CA ASN A 158 -13.18 26.88 21.96
C ASN A 158 -14.39 27.18 21.07
N ARG A 159 -15.12 26.16 20.60
CA ARG A 159 -16.29 26.27 19.69
C ARG A 159 -16.01 26.98 18.35
N LYS A 160 -14.75 27.27 18.07
CA LYS A 160 -14.27 27.88 16.83
C LYS A 160 -12.93 27.23 16.47
N LEU A 161 -12.82 26.78 15.22
CA LEU A 161 -11.55 26.28 14.69
C LEU A 161 -10.59 27.45 14.47
N THR A 162 -9.31 27.22 14.73
CA THR A 162 -8.27 28.17 14.33
C THR A 162 -8.13 28.16 12.81
N PRO A 163 -7.59 29.20 12.17
CA PRO A 163 -7.32 29.17 10.74
C PRO A 163 -6.11 28.29 10.37
N VAL A 164 -5.36 27.78 11.35
CA VAL A 164 -4.05 27.11 11.14
C VAL A 164 -4.05 25.62 11.45
N TRP A 165 -5.17 25.03 11.89
CA TRP A 165 -5.18 23.61 12.26
C TRP A 165 -4.86 22.70 11.07
N HIS A 166 -5.32 23.07 9.86
CA HIS A 166 -5.12 22.28 8.66
C HIS A 166 -3.68 22.44 8.13
N GLU A 167 -3.12 23.65 8.16
CA GLU A 167 -1.69 23.88 7.91
C GLU A 167 -0.80 23.04 8.86
N GLY A 168 -1.19 22.94 10.14
CA GLY A 168 -0.48 22.10 11.11
C GLY A 168 -0.58 20.60 10.79
N PHE A 169 -1.70 20.15 10.23
CA PHE A 169 -1.88 18.78 9.76
C PHE A 169 -1.01 18.50 8.52
N ASP A 170 -1.00 19.42 7.56
CA ASP A 170 -0.17 19.33 6.35
C ASP A 170 1.31 19.29 6.68
N LYS A 171 1.79 20.07 7.67
CA LYS A 171 3.18 19.98 8.14
C LYS A 171 3.54 18.62 8.74
N VAL A 172 2.60 17.95 9.40
CA VAL A 172 2.81 16.56 9.84
C VAL A 172 2.95 15.66 8.62
N LEU A 173 2.06 15.77 7.62
CA LEU A 173 2.21 15.02 6.38
C LEU A 173 3.55 15.30 5.71
N GLY A 174 3.96 16.56 5.57
CA GLY A 174 5.22 16.97 4.96
C GLY A 174 6.45 16.46 5.71
N THR A 175 6.37 16.31 7.02
CA THR A 175 7.46 15.74 7.82
C THR A 175 7.64 14.24 7.55
N TYR A 176 6.57 13.49 7.31
CA TYR A 176 6.66 12.05 7.04
C TYR A 176 6.84 11.77 5.54
N LEU A 177 5.97 12.33 4.69
CA LEU A 177 5.97 12.05 3.26
C LEU A 177 6.87 13.02 2.47
N GLY A 178 7.50 13.99 3.12
CA GLY A 178 8.26 15.02 2.43
C GLY A 178 7.38 16.18 1.96
N GLU A 179 8.02 17.33 1.78
CA GLU A 179 7.40 18.55 1.26
C GLU A 179 7.00 18.36 -0.21
N LEU A 180 5.80 18.83 -0.58
CA LEU A 180 5.33 18.72 -1.95
C LEU A 180 6.17 19.60 -2.89
N PRO A 181 6.58 19.10 -4.07
CA PRO A 181 7.35 19.87 -5.03
C PRO A 181 6.47 20.95 -5.70
N GLU A 182 6.94 22.20 -5.70
CA GLU A 182 6.29 23.28 -6.47
C GLU A 182 6.68 23.21 -7.96
N THR A 183 7.95 22.92 -8.22
CA THR A 183 8.51 22.72 -9.57
C THR A 183 9.49 21.55 -9.58
N PHE A 184 9.67 20.93 -10.75
CA PHE A 184 10.66 19.88 -10.98
C PHE A 184 11.04 19.80 -12.46
N THR A 185 12.20 19.21 -12.74
CA THR A 185 12.65 18.96 -14.11
C THR A 185 12.42 17.50 -14.49
N TYR A 186 11.76 17.27 -15.62
CA TYR A 186 11.56 15.95 -16.20
C TYR A 186 11.96 15.97 -17.68
N GLU A 187 12.82 15.05 -18.11
CA GLU A 187 13.36 14.97 -19.48
C GLU A 187 13.94 16.32 -20.00
N GLY A 188 14.52 17.13 -19.12
CA GLY A 188 15.14 18.42 -19.46
C GLY A 188 14.17 19.59 -19.59
N VAL A 189 12.88 19.40 -19.27
CA VAL A 189 11.85 20.44 -19.25
C VAL A 189 11.40 20.68 -17.80
N GLU A 190 11.23 21.95 -17.42
CA GLU A 190 10.70 22.33 -16.11
C GLU A 190 9.16 22.25 -16.12
N TYR A 191 8.61 21.65 -15.07
CA TYR A 191 7.18 21.46 -14.86
C TYR A 191 6.77 21.89 -13.45
N THR A 192 5.49 22.22 -13.29
CA THR A 192 4.78 22.10 -12.02
C THR A 192 3.97 20.80 -12.03
N PRO A 193 3.50 20.30 -10.87
CA PRO A 193 2.62 19.13 -10.86
C PRO A 193 1.41 19.28 -11.80
N ALA A 194 0.84 20.49 -11.85
CA ALA A 194 -0.32 20.81 -12.68
C ALA A 194 0.00 20.87 -14.19
N SER A 195 1.20 21.32 -14.58
CA SER A 195 1.59 21.36 -15.99
C SER A 195 2.15 20.03 -16.52
N PHE A 196 2.51 19.12 -15.61
CA PHE A 196 2.94 17.77 -15.96
C PHE A 196 1.77 16.80 -16.19
N ARG A 197 0.62 17.06 -15.56
CA ARG A 197 -0.64 16.33 -15.82
C ARG A 197 -1.05 16.37 -17.27
#